data_AF-A0A818MEF8-F1
#
_entry.id   AF-A0A818MEF8-F1
#
_cell.length_a   1.000
_cell.length_b   1.000
_cell.length_c   1.000
_cell.angle_alpha   90.00
_cell.angle_beta   90.00
_cell.angle_gamma   90.00
#
_symmetry.space_group_name_H-M   'P 1'
#
loop_
_entity.id
_entity.type
_entity.pdbx_description
1 polymer ?
#
loop_
_entity_poly.entity_id
_entity_poly.type
_entity_poly.pdbx_seq_one_letter_code
_entity_poly.pdbx_strand_id
1 'polypeptide(L)'
;MKCQTLVSGGASFKGSHCVIVFVKAGYESIVLDNESTVYGVPTYLLVDGWHPCIGDHITNSYVGADESGLIGEDPVVDEQKEKVNIKADQFGGIPGVTAMIICLPLSLFYVSYCLTESHGGTLQSPFTISFYQYIIDIHVQLVTVHYHIIPILICYILFQVVLAVKLPGRIILGTPVGVNKDGSVKRLDYKLNGFIAYLLTLTVYFILCYHCHILSPTFLADNFTSLLVTSNILSFIIAIGISILSYYQNSYQSISCNMIYDFWMGYIRNPRCLNFDFKFFFEGRPGLMLWVLFNISFIEKQIQNFDGNYSLSILIITAFQTLFVTDYYYFEEAILTTWDIMEEKFGLMMIWVKKAYR
;
A
#
# COMPACT_ATOMS: atom_id res chain seq x y z
N MET A 1 30.73 8.75 -34.35
CA MET A 1 30.17 7.66 -33.52
C MET A 1 29.07 8.26 -32.68
N LYS A 2 27.81 7.86 -32.87
CA LYS A 2 26.75 8.20 -31.92
C LYS A 2 27.01 7.40 -30.64
N CYS A 3 27.04 8.07 -29.50
CA CYS A 3 27.25 7.41 -28.22
C CYS A 3 25.93 6.72 -27.85
N GLN A 4 25.98 5.40 -27.64
CA GLN A 4 24.83 4.59 -27.25
C GLN A 4 24.75 4.51 -25.73
N THR A 5 23.55 4.71 -25.18
CA THR A 5 23.29 4.68 -23.74
C THR A 5 22.25 3.62 -23.42
N LEU A 6 22.57 2.71 -22.51
CA LEU A 6 21.64 1.68 -22.03
C LEU A 6 20.93 2.17 -20.77
N VAL A 7 19.60 2.21 -20.78
CA VAL A 7 18.78 2.61 -19.62
C VAL A 7 17.97 1.41 -19.14
N SER A 8 18.37 0.83 -18.00
CA SER A 8 17.59 -0.20 -17.30
C SER A 8 16.48 0.45 -16.47
N GLY A 9 15.24 -0.05 -16.57
CA GLY A 9 14.07 0.53 -15.89
C GLY A 9 13.55 1.80 -16.57
N GLY A 10 13.73 1.94 -17.89
CA GLY A 10 13.40 3.15 -18.65
C GLY A 10 11.90 3.42 -18.85
N ALA A 11 11.02 2.49 -18.55
CA ALA A 11 9.57 2.67 -18.52
C ALA A 11 9.07 3.21 -17.16
N SER A 12 9.90 3.10 -16.10
CA SER A 12 9.60 3.75 -14.82
C SER A 12 9.52 5.29 -14.94
N PHE A 13 8.86 5.95 -13.98
CA PHE A 13 8.69 7.42 -14.01
C PHE A 13 10.02 8.18 -14.13
N LYS A 14 11.06 7.81 -13.36
CA LYS A 14 12.38 8.45 -13.48
C LYS A 14 13.14 7.98 -14.72
N GLY A 15 12.99 6.71 -15.10
CA GLY A 15 13.64 6.13 -16.27
C GLY A 15 13.18 6.78 -17.57
N SER A 16 11.88 6.99 -17.74
CA SER A 16 11.28 7.56 -18.96
C SER A 16 11.71 9.01 -19.17
N HIS A 17 11.72 9.82 -18.12
CA HIS A 17 12.28 11.18 -18.16
C HIS A 17 13.78 11.20 -18.49
N CYS A 18 14.55 10.23 -17.98
CA CYS A 18 15.98 10.10 -18.27
C CYS A 18 16.23 9.75 -19.75
N VAL A 19 15.45 8.82 -20.32
CA VAL A 19 15.52 8.45 -21.74
C VAL A 19 15.22 9.65 -22.64
N ILE A 20 14.20 10.45 -22.31
CA ILE A 20 13.85 11.67 -23.07
C ILE A 20 15.01 12.67 -23.06
N VAL A 21 15.70 12.84 -21.93
CA VAL A 21 16.85 13.74 -21.84
C VAL A 21 18.01 13.25 -22.71
N PHE A 22 18.32 11.96 -22.70
CA PHE A 22 19.37 11.38 -23.54
C PHE A 22 19.06 11.50 -25.03
N VAL A 23 17.81 11.24 -25.43
CA VAL A 23 17.37 11.40 -26.83
C VAL A 23 17.47 12.87 -27.26
N LYS A 24 17.02 13.82 -26.43
CA LYS A 24 17.15 15.26 -26.71
C LYS A 24 18.61 15.72 -26.81
N ALA A 25 19.52 15.09 -26.08
CA ALA A 25 20.95 15.36 -26.15
C ALA A 25 21.65 14.66 -27.32
N GLY A 26 20.92 13.95 -28.18
CA GLY A 26 21.45 13.32 -29.40
C GLY A 26 22.06 11.93 -29.20
N TYR A 27 21.82 11.31 -28.04
CA TYR A 27 22.24 9.93 -27.76
C TYR A 27 21.22 8.93 -28.32
N GLU A 28 21.72 7.75 -28.69
CA GLU A 28 20.87 6.63 -29.08
C GLU A 28 20.64 5.76 -27.82
N SER A 29 19.42 5.82 -27.28
CA SER A 29 19.07 5.16 -26.02
C SER A 29 18.47 3.78 -26.27
N ILE A 30 19.08 2.74 -25.71
CA ILE A 30 18.52 1.39 -25.66
C ILE A 30 17.85 1.23 -24.30
N VAL A 31 16.54 0.99 -24.28
CA VAL A 31 15.76 0.82 -23.05
C VAL A 31 15.58 -0.66 -22.76
N LEU A 32 15.97 -1.09 -21.56
CA LEU A 32 15.66 -2.41 -21.03
C LEU A 32 14.70 -2.23 -19.86
N ASP A 33 13.46 -2.68 -20.04
CA ASP A 33 12.49 -2.71 -18.94
C ASP A 33 11.83 -4.07 -18.83
N ASN A 34 11.44 -4.39 -17.61
CA ASN A 34 10.89 -5.67 -17.20
C ASN A 34 9.40 -5.57 -16.88
N GLU A 35 8.75 -4.41 -17.09
CA GLU A 35 7.33 -4.16 -16.78
C GLU A 35 6.35 -5.18 -17.41
N SER A 36 6.79 -6.04 -18.34
CA SER A 36 5.98 -7.15 -18.88
C SER A 36 6.11 -8.50 -18.16
N THR A 37 6.99 -8.67 -17.16
CA THR A 37 7.43 -10.03 -16.77
C THR A 37 6.88 -10.60 -15.47
N VAL A 38 6.02 -9.91 -14.73
CA VAL A 38 5.52 -10.57 -13.51
C VAL A 38 4.46 -11.62 -13.84
N TYR A 39 3.63 -11.47 -14.90
CA TYR A 39 2.51 -12.40 -15.15
C TYR A 39 2.12 -12.68 -16.62
N GLY A 40 3.06 -12.74 -17.57
CA GLY A 40 2.77 -13.13 -18.96
C GLY A 40 3.99 -13.69 -19.72
N VAL A 41 3.75 -14.32 -20.88
CA VAL A 41 4.84 -14.72 -21.80
C VAL A 41 5.60 -13.45 -22.19
N PRO A 42 6.94 -13.39 -22.02
CA PRO A 42 7.68 -12.15 -22.21
C PRO A 42 7.69 -11.75 -23.68
N THR A 43 6.95 -10.69 -24.02
CA THR A 43 7.14 -10.00 -25.30
C THR A 43 8.28 -9.00 -25.11
N TYR A 44 9.50 -9.42 -25.43
CA TYR A 44 10.63 -8.50 -25.56
C TYR A 44 10.43 -7.69 -26.85
N LEU A 45 9.66 -6.60 -26.77
CA LEU A 45 9.69 -5.62 -27.86
C LEU A 45 10.96 -4.79 -27.70
N LEU A 46 11.92 -5.02 -28.59
CA LEU A 46 12.95 -4.03 -28.86
C LEU A 46 12.22 -2.78 -29.34
N VAL A 47 12.28 -1.69 -28.56
CA VAL A 47 11.85 -0.38 -29.06
C VAL A 47 12.90 0.05 -30.07
N ASP A 48 12.71 -0.35 -31.32
CA ASP A 48 13.52 0.04 -32.47
C ASP A 48 12.80 1.09 -33.32
N GLY A 49 13.54 1.66 -34.28
CA GLY A 49 13.08 2.80 -35.11
C GLY A 49 11.85 2.53 -35.99
N TRP A 50 11.23 1.35 -35.91
CA TRP A 50 9.97 1.00 -36.58
C TRP A 50 8.74 1.26 -35.70
N HIS A 51 8.91 1.47 -34.39
CA HIS A 51 7.85 1.85 -33.44
C HIS A 51 8.15 3.23 -32.82
N PRO A 52 8.07 4.32 -33.61
CA PRO A 52 8.28 5.66 -33.06
C PRO A 52 7.15 5.97 -32.07
N CYS A 53 7.52 6.49 -30.89
CA CYS A 53 6.59 7.19 -30.02
C CYS A 53 6.05 8.42 -30.77
N ILE A 54 4.92 8.28 -31.46
CA ILE A 54 4.24 9.40 -32.10
C ILE A 54 3.31 10.03 -31.06
N GLY A 55 3.71 11.21 -30.56
CA GLY A 55 2.87 12.13 -29.78
C GLY A 55 3.14 12.15 -28.27
N ASP A 56 2.65 13.20 -27.61
CA ASP A 56 2.74 13.48 -26.15
C ASP A 56 1.97 12.47 -25.26
N HIS A 57 1.76 11.24 -25.74
CA HIS A 57 1.04 10.19 -25.06
C HIS A 57 1.93 8.96 -24.93
N ILE A 58 2.33 8.68 -23.69
CA ILE A 58 2.91 7.41 -23.28
C ILE A 58 1.78 6.38 -23.42
N THR A 59 1.70 5.69 -24.56
CA THR A 59 0.73 4.63 -24.76
C THR A 59 1.12 3.43 -23.90
N ASN A 60 0.33 3.21 -22.85
CA ASN A 60 0.24 1.95 -22.14
C ASN A 60 0.05 0.80 -23.15
N SER A 61 0.79 -0.30 -23.00
CA SER A 61 0.82 -1.46 -23.90
C SER A 61 -0.51 -2.23 -24.03
N TYR A 62 -1.61 -1.67 -23.54
CA TYR A 62 -2.93 -2.30 -23.47
C TYR A 62 -4.01 -1.58 -24.29
N VAL A 63 -3.64 -0.65 -25.18
CA VAL A 63 -4.58 -0.17 -26.21
C VAL A 63 -4.41 -1.08 -27.43
N GLY A 64 -5.48 -1.81 -27.76
CA GLY A 64 -5.50 -2.84 -28.79
C GLY A 64 -4.82 -2.39 -30.08
N ALA A 65 -3.87 -3.22 -30.54
CA ALA A 65 -3.45 -3.19 -31.91
C ALA A 65 -4.60 -3.74 -32.76
N ASP A 66 -5.28 -2.86 -33.48
CA ASP A 66 -5.98 -3.19 -34.72
C ASP A 66 -6.03 -1.92 -35.59
N GLU A 67 -4.93 -1.64 -36.27
CA GLU A 67 -4.95 -0.87 -37.51
C GLU A 67 -4.85 -1.84 -38.69
N SER A 68 -5.99 -2.31 -39.18
CA SER A 68 -6.12 -2.68 -40.58
C SER A 68 -7.48 -2.25 -41.10
N GLY A 69 -7.48 -1.23 -41.95
CA GLY A 69 -8.68 -0.78 -42.65
C GLY A 69 -9.13 -1.84 -43.65
N LEU A 70 -10.13 -2.64 -43.27
CA LEU A 70 -11.03 -3.33 -44.20
C LEU A 70 -12.43 -3.35 -43.57
N ILE A 71 -13.38 -2.76 -44.28
CA ILE A 71 -14.81 -2.80 -43.96
C ILE A 71 -15.25 -4.26 -44.08
N GLY A 72 -15.52 -4.90 -42.95
CA GLY A 72 -16.14 -6.22 -42.84
C GLY A 72 -16.99 -6.22 -41.57
N GLU A 73 -18.24 -6.66 -41.70
CA GLU A 73 -19.23 -6.71 -40.60
C GLU A 73 -18.63 -7.34 -39.34
N ASP A 74 -18.76 -6.64 -38.21
CA ASP A 74 -18.37 -7.15 -36.90
C ASP A 74 -19.06 -8.49 -36.63
N PRO A 75 -18.35 -9.59 -36.32
CA PRO A 75 -19.02 -10.75 -35.80
C PRO A 75 -19.64 -10.35 -34.47
N VAL A 76 -20.94 -10.58 -34.33
CA VAL A 76 -21.67 -10.45 -33.07
C VAL A 76 -20.97 -11.35 -32.05
N VAL A 77 -20.10 -10.75 -31.23
CA VAL A 77 -19.50 -11.44 -30.10
C VAL A 77 -20.58 -11.54 -29.04
N ASP A 78 -21.25 -12.69 -29.03
CA ASP A 78 -22.11 -13.11 -27.93
C ASP A 78 -21.35 -12.90 -26.61
N GLU A 79 -21.90 -12.06 -25.73
CA GLU A 79 -21.34 -11.69 -24.45
C GLU A 79 -21.43 -12.85 -23.43
N GLN A 80 -21.01 -14.05 -23.82
CA GLN A 80 -20.66 -15.09 -22.86
C GLN A 80 -19.21 -14.87 -22.44
N LYS A 81 -19.02 -14.08 -21.37
CA LYS A 81 -17.75 -14.01 -20.64
C LYS A 81 -17.42 -15.41 -20.11
N GLU A 82 -16.72 -16.18 -20.92
CA GLU A 82 -16.05 -17.39 -20.48
C GLU A 82 -15.08 -16.97 -19.37
N LYS A 83 -15.35 -17.40 -18.13
CA LYS A 83 -14.47 -17.17 -16.99
C LYS A 83 -13.18 -17.93 -17.25
N VAL A 84 -12.22 -17.30 -17.94
CA VAL A 84 -10.87 -17.84 -18.07
C VAL A 84 -10.33 -17.99 -16.64
N ASN A 85 -10.26 -19.24 -16.19
CA ASN A 85 -9.79 -19.59 -14.85
C ASN A 85 -8.27 -19.39 -14.86
N ILE A 86 -7.83 -18.17 -14.53
CA ILE A 86 -6.41 -17.86 -14.40
C ILE A 86 -5.90 -18.70 -13.23
N LYS A 87 -4.93 -19.56 -13.52
CA LYS A 87 -4.35 -20.46 -12.51
C LYS A 87 -3.79 -19.61 -11.35
N ALA A 88 -4.19 -19.94 -10.12
CA ALA A 88 -3.68 -19.32 -8.91
C ALA A 88 -2.22 -19.72 -8.66
N ASP A 89 -1.32 -19.14 -9.44
CA ASP A 89 0.11 -19.46 -9.40
C ASP A 89 0.92 -18.36 -8.68
N GLN A 90 0.30 -17.23 -8.31
CA GLN A 90 1.00 -16.17 -7.59
C GLN A 90 1.27 -16.60 -6.14
N PHE A 91 2.40 -16.16 -5.57
CA PHE A 91 2.81 -16.47 -4.19
C PHE A 91 2.89 -17.98 -3.87
N GLY A 92 3.22 -18.82 -4.87
CA GLY A 92 3.25 -20.27 -4.69
C GLY A 92 1.86 -20.91 -4.61
N GLY A 93 0.84 -20.20 -5.11
CA GLY A 93 -0.55 -20.61 -5.13
C GLY A 93 -1.16 -20.75 -3.74
N ILE A 94 -2.17 -21.61 -3.64
CA ILE A 94 -2.91 -21.84 -2.39
C ILE A 94 -1.99 -22.21 -1.20
N PRO A 95 -1.03 -23.15 -1.31
CA PRO A 95 -0.20 -23.51 -0.16
C PRO A 95 0.73 -22.36 0.27
N GLY A 96 1.31 -21.63 -0.68
CA GLY A 96 2.18 -20.50 -0.36
C GLY A 96 1.42 -19.32 0.26
N VAL A 97 0.24 -18.99 -0.26
CA VAL A 97 -0.65 -17.99 0.35
C VAL A 97 -1.08 -18.39 1.76
N THR A 98 -1.45 -19.65 1.97
CA THR A 98 -1.83 -20.15 3.30
C THR A 98 -0.66 -20.02 4.28
N ALA A 99 0.57 -20.34 3.85
CA ALA A 99 1.77 -20.13 4.65
C ALA A 99 2.00 -18.64 4.95
N MET A 100 1.83 -17.74 4.00
CA MET A 100 1.99 -16.29 4.21
C MET A 100 0.98 -15.72 5.21
N ILE A 101 -0.29 -16.12 5.14
CA ILE A 101 -1.34 -15.69 6.08
C ILE A 101 -0.95 -16.00 7.54
N ILE A 102 -0.26 -17.12 7.77
CA ILE A 102 0.15 -17.56 9.11
C ILE A 102 1.51 -16.99 9.49
N CYS A 103 2.51 -17.12 8.61
CA CYS A 103 3.90 -16.79 8.91
C CYS A 103 4.15 -15.28 9.02
N LEU A 104 3.44 -14.44 8.28
CA LEU A 104 3.69 -13.00 8.28
C LEU A 104 3.30 -12.33 9.62
N PRO A 105 2.10 -12.55 10.20
CA PRO A 105 1.81 -12.12 11.57
C PRO A 105 2.79 -12.68 12.61
N LEU A 106 3.17 -13.96 12.48
CA LEU A 106 4.14 -14.58 13.38
C LEU A 106 5.53 -13.92 13.29
N SER A 107 5.97 -13.51 12.09
CA SER A 107 7.24 -12.80 11.94
C SER A 107 7.23 -11.44 12.63
N LEU A 108 6.09 -10.72 12.64
CA LEU A 108 5.97 -9.48 13.39
C LEU A 108 6.04 -9.70 14.90
N PHE A 109 5.36 -10.73 15.40
CA PHE A 109 5.47 -11.10 16.81
C PHE A 109 6.88 -11.54 17.19
N TYR A 110 7.58 -12.22 16.29
CA TYR A 110 8.98 -12.59 16.49
C TYR A 110 9.91 -11.38 16.55
N VAL A 111 9.76 -10.41 15.64
CA VAL A 111 10.54 -9.16 15.69
C VAL A 111 10.22 -8.38 16.97
N SER A 112 8.95 -8.29 17.34
CA SER A 112 8.51 -7.67 18.60
C SER A 112 9.14 -8.38 19.81
N TYR A 113 9.13 -9.71 19.84
CA TYR A 113 9.77 -10.51 20.90
C TYR A 113 11.26 -10.21 21.03
N CYS A 114 11.98 -10.19 19.90
CA CYS A 114 13.41 -9.88 19.89
C CYS A 114 13.68 -8.44 20.38
N LEU A 115 12.79 -7.49 20.08
CA LEU A 115 12.93 -6.10 20.49
C LEU A 115 12.60 -5.85 21.97
N THR A 116 11.56 -6.50 22.51
CA THR A 116 11.07 -6.21 23.87
C THR A 116 11.69 -7.09 24.95
N GLU A 117 11.90 -8.39 24.68
CA GLU A 117 12.34 -9.36 25.69
C GLU A 117 13.85 -9.63 25.65
N SER A 118 14.52 -9.40 24.52
CA SER A 118 15.97 -9.59 24.41
C SER A 118 16.70 -8.25 24.53
N HIS A 119 17.69 -8.19 25.42
CA HIS A 119 18.49 -7.01 25.80
C HIS A 119 19.15 -6.28 24.62
N GLY A 120 18.38 -5.53 23.82
CA GLY A 120 18.87 -4.70 22.73
C GLY A 120 18.67 -5.26 21.31
N GLY A 121 17.68 -6.13 21.07
CA GLY A 121 17.31 -6.52 19.70
C GLY A 121 18.13 -7.66 19.08
N THR A 122 18.72 -8.53 19.91
CA THR A 122 19.45 -9.71 19.42
C THR A 122 18.50 -10.74 18.80
N LEU A 123 18.90 -11.36 17.68
CA LEU A 123 18.12 -12.43 17.05
C LEU A 123 18.14 -13.69 17.91
N GLN A 124 16.95 -14.10 18.38
CA GLN A 124 16.76 -15.29 19.19
C GLN A 124 16.18 -16.45 18.39
N SER A 125 16.35 -17.69 18.83
CA SER A 125 15.72 -18.82 18.14
C SER A 125 14.19 -18.76 18.27
N PRO A 126 13.43 -18.79 17.15
CA PRO A 126 11.97 -18.73 17.18
C PRO A 126 11.32 -20.03 17.70
N PHE A 127 12.09 -21.10 17.91
CA PHE A 127 11.58 -22.40 18.40
C PHE A 127 11.61 -22.53 19.92
N THR A 128 11.86 -21.43 20.64
CA THR A 128 11.99 -21.43 22.10
C THR A 128 10.62 -21.37 22.76
N ILE A 129 10.41 -22.11 23.86
CA ILE A 129 9.16 -22.07 24.66
C ILE A 129 8.81 -20.62 25.07
N SER A 130 9.82 -19.82 25.40
CA SER A 130 9.68 -18.41 25.76
C SER A 130 9.00 -17.57 24.67
N PHE A 131 9.19 -17.88 23.39
CA PHE A 131 8.53 -17.17 22.29
C PHE A 131 7.02 -17.47 22.25
N TYR A 132 6.66 -18.75 22.40
CA TYR A 132 5.25 -19.14 22.44
C TYR A 132 4.53 -18.56 23.66
N GLN A 133 5.22 -18.55 24.81
CA GLN A 133 4.69 -17.96 26.02
C GLN A 133 4.49 -16.45 25.87
N TYR A 134 5.44 -15.74 25.27
CA TYR A 134 5.31 -14.32 24.93
C TYR A 134 4.08 -14.03 24.05
N ILE A 135 3.83 -14.84 23.01
CA ILE A 135 2.62 -14.66 22.18
C ILE A 135 1.36 -14.75 23.03
N ILE A 136 1.25 -15.79 23.87
CA ILE A 136 0.08 -15.98 24.75
C ILE A 136 -0.06 -14.80 25.71
N ASP A 137 1.04 -14.41 26.35
CA ASP A 137 1.07 -13.35 27.34
C ASP A 137 0.65 -12.01 26.76
N ILE A 138 1.10 -11.64 25.55
CA ILE A 138 0.64 -10.41 24.90
C ILE A 138 -0.87 -10.45 24.64
N HIS A 139 -1.41 -11.56 24.13
CA HIS A 139 -2.84 -11.66 23.84
C HIS A 139 -3.67 -11.55 25.13
N VAL A 140 -3.20 -12.18 26.20
CA VAL A 140 -3.82 -12.06 27.53
C VAL A 140 -3.71 -10.63 28.04
N GLN A 141 -2.53 -10.00 27.95
CA GLN A 141 -2.32 -8.61 28.37
C GLN A 141 -3.18 -7.62 27.58
N LEU A 142 -3.36 -7.83 26.27
CA LEU A 142 -4.25 -7.00 25.45
C LEU A 142 -5.69 -7.06 25.97
N VAL A 143 -6.20 -8.25 26.27
CA VAL A 143 -7.58 -8.44 26.72
C VAL A 143 -7.78 -7.99 28.18
N THR A 144 -6.79 -8.22 29.03
CA THR A 144 -6.94 -8.02 30.49
C THR A 144 -6.49 -6.64 30.96
N VAL A 145 -5.42 -6.09 30.39
CA VAL A 145 -4.80 -4.84 30.85
C VAL A 145 -5.01 -3.71 29.85
N HIS A 146 -4.81 -4.00 28.56
CA HIS A 146 -4.73 -2.98 27.52
C HIS A 146 -5.97 -2.89 26.62
N TYR A 147 -7.14 -3.28 27.12
CA TYR A 147 -8.40 -3.29 26.36
C TYR A 147 -8.79 -1.90 25.83
N HIS A 148 -8.34 -0.84 26.50
CA HIS A 148 -8.57 0.57 26.14
C HIS A 148 -7.85 0.98 24.84
N ILE A 149 -6.87 0.22 24.35
CA ILE A 149 -6.17 0.50 23.09
C ILE A 149 -7.08 0.28 21.88
N ILE A 150 -7.94 -0.74 21.93
CA ILE A 150 -8.84 -1.09 20.83
C ILE A 150 -9.71 0.12 20.42
N PRO A 151 -10.46 0.77 21.34
CA PRO A 151 -11.23 1.95 20.99
C PRO A 151 -10.35 3.13 20.58
N ILE A 152 -9.14 3.30 21.13
CA ILE A 152 -8.22 4.38 20.71
C ILE A 152 -7.80 4.22 19.25
N LEU A 153 -7.42 3.01 18.82
CA LEU A 153 -7.04 2.75 17.43
C LEU A 153 -8.24 2.92 16.48
N ILE A 154 -9.43 2.47 16.90
CA ILE A 154 -10.66 2.67 16.12
C ILE A 154 -10.98 4.17 16.01
N CYS A 155 -10.89 4.92 17.10
CA CYS A 155 -11.08 6.37 17.11
C CYS A 155 -10.08 7.07 16.18
N TYR A 156 -8.82 6.66 16.20
CA TYR A 156 -7.79 7.18 15.29
C TYR A 156 -8.15 6.92 13.82
N ILE A 157 -8.53 5.69 13.46
CA ILE A 157 -8.91 5.35 12.09
C ILE A 157 -10.17 6.12 11.67
N LEU A 158 -11.18 6.21 12.53
CA LEU A 158 -12.39 6.98 12.26
C LEU A 158 -12.09 8.47 12.09
N PHE A 159 -11.21 9.03 12.93
CA PHE A 159 -10.72 10.40 12.78
C PHE A 159 -10.07 10.60 11.40
N GLN A 160 -9.20 9.68 10.96
CA GLN A 160 -8.62 9.73 9.61
C GLN A 160 -9.66 9.63 8.50
N VAL A 161 -10.69 8.79 8.65
CA VAL A 161 -11.82 8.71 7.70
C VAL A 161 -12.56 10.04 7.63
N VAL A 162 -12.84 10.66 8.78
CA VAL A 162 -13.51 11.98 8.84
C VAL A 162 -12.67 13.04 8.14
N LEU A 163 -11.36 13.09 8.38
CA LEU A 163 -10.46 14.02 7.70
C LEU A 163 -10.45 13.79 6.18
N ALA A 164 -10.34 12.53 5.74
CA ALA A 164 -10.33 12.18 4.32
C ALA A 164 -11.61 12.62 3.60
N VAL A 165 -12.78 12.45 4.22
CA VAL A 165 -14.06 12.82 3.62
C VAL A 165 -14.32 14.33 3.71
N LYS A 166 -14.14 14.93 4.90
CA LYS A 166 -14.61 16.30 5.19
C LYS A 166 -13.64 17.39 4.77
N LEU A 167 -12.32 17.18 4.86
CA LEU A 167 -11.37 18.25 4.54
C LEU A 167 -11.45 18.63 3.06
N PRO A 168 -11.32 19.93 2.70
CA PRO A 168 -11.22 20.34 1.31
C PRO A 168 -9.96 19.74 0.68
N GLY A 169 -10.03 19.42 -0.60
CA GLY A 169 -8.95 18.79 -1.33
C GLY A 169 -9.15 18.93 -2.83
N ARG A 170 -8.06 18.90 -3.58
CA ARG A 170 -8.10 18.89 -5.05
C ARG A 170 -8.62 17.53 -5.51
N ILE A 171 -9.48 17.53 -6.52
CA ILE A 171 -9.98 16.29 -7.13
C ILE A 171 -9.16 16.05 -8.39
N ILE A 172 -8.51 14.90 -8.46
CA ILE A 172 -7.71 14.48 -9.61
C ILE A 172 -8.31 13.19 -10.18
N LEU A 173 -8.36 13.12 -11.51
CA LEU A 173 -8.73 11.92 -12.22
C LEU A 173 -7.59 10.91 -12.11
N GLY A 174 -7.91 9.74 -11.57
CA GLY A 174 -7.04 8.59 -11.61
C GLY A 174 -6.81 8.12 -13.05
N THR A 175 -5.93 7.15 -13.12
CA THR A 175 -5.62 6.38 -14.30
C THR A 175 -6.82 5.58 -14.85
N PRO A 176 -6.77 5.15 -16.12
CA PRO A 176 -7.79 4.30 -16.73
C PRO A 176 -7.97 2.98 -15.98
N VAL A 177 -9.17 2.69 -15.50
CA VAL A 177 -9.50 1.43 -14.79
C VAL A 177 -10.28 0.46 -15.68
N GLY A 178 -10.79 0.95 -16.81
CA GLY A 178 -11.49 0.16 -17.83
C GLY A 178 -12.18 1.05 -18.85
N VAL A 179 -13.17 0.48 -19.54
CA VAL A 179 -13.99 1.18 -20.53
C VAL A 179 -15.45 1.16 -20.05
N ASN A 180 -16.13 2.29 -20.18
CA ASN A 180 -17.56 2.41 -19.92
C ASN A 180 -18.37 1.73 -21.04
N LYS A 181 -19.67 1.51 -20.81
CA LYS A 181 -20.56 0.87 -21.80
C LYS A 181 -20.69 1.64 -23.12
N ASP A 182 -20.34 2.92 -23.09
CA ASP A 182 -20.36 3.85 -24.23
C ASP A 182 -19.03 3.90 -25.00
N GLY A 183 -18.04 3.08 -24.63
CA GLY A 183 -16.71 3.08 -25.24
C GLY A 183 -15.75 4.13 -24.67
N SER A 184 -16.18 4.98 -23.74
CA SER A 184 -15.32 5.99 -23.11
C SER A 184 -14.40 5.37 -22.05
N VAL A 185 -13.20 5.93 -21.87
CA VAL A 185 -12.26 5.46 -20.85
C VAL A 185 -12.79 5.76 -19.45
N LYS A 186 -13.01 4.72 -18.65
CA LYS A 186 -13.46 4.82 -17.26
C LYS A 186 -12.29 5.24 -16.37
N ARG A 187 -12.37 6.46 -15.85
CA ARG A 187 -11.45 7.00 -14.83
C ARG A 187 -12.20 7.23 -13.52
N LEU A 188 -11.46 7.13 -12.42
CA LEU A 188 -12.00 7.28 -11.09
C LEU A 188 -11.54 8.59 -10.47
N ASP A 189 -12.44 9.34 -9.85
CA ASP A 189 -12.09 10.56 -9.13
C ASP A 189 -11.44 10.22 -7.78
N TYR A 190 -10.38 10.96 -7.45
CA TYR A 190 -9.67 10.89 -6.17
C TYR A 190 -9.53 12.28 -5.56
N LYS A 191 -9.96 12.41 -4.30
CA LYS A 191 -9.84 13.64 -3.52
C LYS A 191 -8.52 13.64 -2.74
N LEU A 192 -7.60 14.51 -3.13
CA LEU A 192 -6.28 14.65 -2.52
C LEU A 192 -6.32 15.76 -1.46
N ASN A 193 -6.23 15.34 -0.21
CA ASN A 193 -6.15 16.19 0.98
C ASN A 193 -5.18 15.60 2.02
N GLY A 194 -4.23 14.77 1.57
CA GLY A 194 -3.24 14.06 2.39
C GLY A 194 -2.43 15.00 3.25
N PHE A 195 -1.87 16.03 2.62
CA PHE A 195 -1.00 16.99 3.28
C PHE A 195 -1.70 17.76 4.41
N ILE A 196 -2.92 18.25 4.17
CA ILE A 196 -3.70 18.98 5.19
C ILE A 196 -4.10 18.03 6.32
N ALA A 197 -4.54 16.81 6.00
CA ALA A 197 -4.88 15.81 7.00
C ALA A 197 -3.67 15.40 7.86
N TYR A 198 -2.49 15.29 7.25
CA TYR A 198 -1.22 15.01 7.93
C TYR A 198 -0.86 16.09 8.96
N LEU A 199 -0.85 17.36 8.53
CA LEU A 199 -0.56 18.49 9.42
C LEU A 199 -1.57 18.61 10.56
N LEU A 200 -2.86 18.40 10.27
CA LEU A 200 -3.90 18.41 11.30
C LEU A 200 -3.75 17.26 12.29
N THR A 201 -3.38 16.07 11.81
CA THR A 201 -3.14 14.90 12.67
C THR A 201 -1.99 15.16 13.64
N LEU A 202 -0.87 15.69 13.15
CA LEU A 202 0.27 16.09 13.99
C LEU A 202 -0.12 17.18 15.00
N THR A 203 -0.87 18.19 14.54
CA THR A 203 -1.32 19.29 15.40
C THR A 203 -2.23 18.80 16.52
N VAL A 204 -3.21 17.95 16.19
CA VAL A 204 -4.13 17.37 17.17
C VAL A 204 -3.38 16.49 18.15
N TYR A 205 -2.44 15.66 17.69
CA TYR A 205 -1.60 14.86 18.58
C TYR A 205 -0.80 15.74 19.55
N PHE A 206 -0.15 16.79 19.06
CA PHE A 206 0.62 17.72 19.89
C PHE A 206 -0.28 18.43 20.93
N ILE A 207 -1.47 18.89 20.53
CA ILE A 207 -2.43 19.52 21.45
C ILE A 207 -2.88 18.54 22.53
N LEU A 208 -3.21 17.30 22.15
CA LEU A 208 -3.66 16.27 23.09
C LEU A 208 -2.58 15.91 24.12
N CYS A 209 -1.33 15.88 23.69
CA CYS A 209 -0.19 15.51 24.53
C CYS A 209 0.31 16.66 25.43
N TYR A 210 0.60 17.83 24.85
CA TYR A 210 1.31 18.90 25.56
C TYR A 210 0.40 20.01 26.10
N HIS A 211 -0.80 20.20 25.54
CA HIS A 211 -1.71 21.26 26.00
C HIS A 211 -2.83 20.69 26.88
N CYS A 212 -3.50 19.63 26.44
CA CYS A 212 -4.62 19.04 27.16
C CYS A 212 -4.18 17.98 28.18
N HIS A 213 -2.96 17.44 28.05
CA HIS A 213 -2.43 16.35 28.87
C HIS A 213 -3.37 15.13 28.98
N ILE A 214 -4.19 14.89 27.95
CA ILE A 214 -5.14 13.77 27.90
C ILE A 214 -4.41 12.48 27.52
N LEU A 215 -3.39 12.58 26.67
CA LEU A 215 -2.63 11.45 26.15
C LEU A 215 -1.16 11.62 26.49
N SER A 216 -0.51 10.60 27.07
CA SER A 216 0.95 10.65 27.27
C SER A 216 1.67 10.71 25.92
N PRO A 217 2.70 11.58 25.75
CA PRO A 217 3.56 11.55 24.56
C PRO A 217 4.20 10.18 24.32
N THR A 218 4.46 9.41 25.38
CA THR A 218 5.04 8.05 25.31
C THR A 218 4.01 6.95 25.05
N PHE A 219 2.72 7.28 25.00
CA PHE A 219 1.64 6.29 24.97
C PHE A 219 1.79 5.27 23.82
N LEU A 220 2.17 5.72 22.63
CA LEU A 220 2.32 4.84 21.47
C LEU A 220 3.52 3.90 21.65
N ALA A 221 4.66 4.41 22.13
CA ALA A 221 5.85 3.61 22.41
C ALA A 221 5.59 2.58 23.52
N ASP A 222 4.92 2.97 24.60
CA ASP A 222 4.60 2.10 25.74
C ASP A 222 3.67 0.94 25.35
N ASN A 223 2.75 1.19 24.42
CA ASN A 223 1.72 0.24 24.00
C ASN A 223 1.98 -0.35 22.61
N PHE A 224 3.22 -0.28 22.11
CA PHE A 224 3.59 -0.69 20.76
C PHE A 224 3.14 -2.13 20.45
N THR A 225 3.47 -3.08 21.32
CA THR A 225 3.15 -4.51 21.14
C THR A 225 1.65 -4.77 21.11
N SER A 226 0.89 -4.10 21.98
CA SER A 226 -0.56 -4.22 22.04
C SER A 226 -1.25 -3.56 20.83
N LEU A 227 -0.72 -2.44 20.35
CA LEU A 227 -1.15 -1.80 19.09
C LEU A 227 -0.87 -2.71 17.88
N LEU A 228 0.27 -3.40 17.86
CA LEU A 228 0.63 -4.36 16.81
C LEU A 228 -0.38 -5.51 16.76
N VAL A 229 -0.71 -6.16 17.89
CA VAL A 229 -1.74 -7.21 17.93
C VAL A 229 -3.10 -6.67 17.48
N THR A 230 -3.48 -5.50 17.99
CA THR A 230 -4.78 -4.88 17.65
C THR A 230 -4.87 -4.58 16.15
N SER A 231 -3.81 -4.03 15.54
CA SER A 231 -3.75 -3.75 14.11
C SER A 231 -3.81 -5.02 13.26
N ASN A 232 -3.15 -6.10 13.72
CA ASN A 232 -3.24 -7.42 13.08
C ASN A 232 -4.69 -7.93 13.05
N ILE A 233 -5.36 -8.00 14.21
CA ILE A 233 -6.75 -8.45 14.31
C ILE A 233 -7.66 -7.56 13.44
N LEU A 234 -7.47 -6.25 13.49
CA LEU A 234 -8.28 -5.31 12.72
C LEU A 234 -8.08 -5.46 11.20
N SER A 235 -6.89 -5.85 10.75
CA SER A 235 -6.61 -6.11 9.33
C SER A 235 -7.43 -7.28 8.80
N PHE A 236 -7.55 -8.37 9.56
CA PHE A 236 -8.43 -9.49 9.22
C PHE A 236 -9.91 -9.06 9.20
N ILE A 237 -10.36 -8.29 10.20
CA ILE A 237 -11.75 -7.80 10.26
C ILE A 237 -12.07 -6.93 9.04
N ILE A 238 -11.17 -6.04 8.64
CA ILE A 238 -11.37 -5.18 7.46
C ILE A 238 -11.37 -6.00 6.18
N ALA A 239 -10.47 -6.98 6.04
CA ALA A 239 -10.45 -7.85 4.86
C ALA A 239 -11.77 -8.64 4.73
N ILE A 240 -12.32 -9.13 5.84
CA ILE A 240 -13.65 -9.76 5.86
C ILE A 240 -14.73 -8.74 5.47
N GLY A 241 -14.69 -7.53 6.03
CA GLY A 241 -15.63 -6.46 5.68
C GLY A 241 -15.62 -6.08 4.20
N ILE A 242 -14.45 -5.98 3.57
CA ILE A 242 -14.30 -5.72 2.14
C ILE A 242 -14.81 -6.91 1.30
N SER A 243 -14.58 -8.14 1.76
CA SER A 243 -15.10 -9.33 1.11
C SER A 243 -16.63 -9.33 1.11
N ILE A 244 -17.26 -8.98 2.23
CA ILE A 244 -18.72 -8.84 2.34
C ILE A 244 -19.22 -7.69 1.47
N LEU A 245 -18.56 -6.52 1.51
CA LEU A 245 -18.89 -5.38 0.65
C LEU A 245 -18.87 -5.78 -0.83
N SER A 246 -17.92 -6.63 -1.23
CA SER A 246 -17.80 -7.06 -2.61
C SER A 246 -18.97 -7.87 -3.13
N TYR A 247 -19.54 -8.69 -2.24
CA TYR A 247 -20.72 -9.47 -2.51
C TYR A 247 -21.94 -8.56 -2.67
N TYR A 248 -22.15 -7.60 -1.76
CA TYR A 248 -23.26 -6.65 -1.84
C TYR A 248 -23.22 -5.74 -3.07
N GLN A 249 -22.03 -5.36 -3.53
CA GLN A 249 -21.85 -4.51 -4.71
C GLN A 249 -21.94 -5.26 -6.04
N ASN A 250 -22.24 -6.57 -6.03
CA ASN A 250 -22.22 -7.45 -7.21
C ASN A 250 -20.92 -7.31 -8.04
N SER A 251 -19.83 -6.91 -7.38
CA SER A 251 -18.53 -6.62 -7.99
C SER A 251 -17.49 -7.69 -7.63
N TYR A 252 -17.95 -8.80 -7.06
CA TYR A 252 -17.16 -9.95 -6.67
C TYR A 252 -16.48 -10.58 -7.90
N GLN A 253 -15.15 -10.56 -7.91
CA GLN A 253 -14.33 -11.18 -8.95
C GLN A 253 -13.32 -12.15 -8.31
N SER A 254 -13.71 -13.42 -8.19
CA SER A 254 -12.82 -14.52 -7.83
C SER A 254 -11.78 -14.76 -8.93
N ILE A 255 -10.51 -14.93 -8.55
CA ILE A 255 -9.42 -15.24 -9.48
C ILE A 255 -9.29 -16.76 -9.63
N SER A 256 -9.39 -17.47 -8.51
CA SER A 256 -8.92 -18.86 -8.38
C SER A 256 -10.00 -19.87 -8.04
N CYS A 257 -11.23 -19.41 -7.77
CA CYS A 257 -12.32 -20.18 -7.16
C CYS A 257 -11.96 -20.79 -5.78
N ASN A 258 -10.85 -20.37 -5.15
CA ASN A 258 -10.46 -20.75 -3.80
C ASN A 258 -10.61 -19.57 -2.85
N MET A 259 -11.42 -19.75 -1.81
CA MET A 259 -11.72 -18.70 -0.83
C MET A 259 -10.49 -18.17 -0.09
N ILE A 260 -9.50 -19.01 0.23
CA ILE A 260 -8.29 -18.59 0.96
C ILE A 260 -7.41 -17.72 0.06
N TYR A 261 -7.19 -18.17 -1.18
CA TYR A 261 -6.39 -17.43 -2.15
C TYR A 261 -7.04 -16.10 -2.53
N ASP A 262 -8.35 -16.11 -2.81
CA ASP A 262 -9.06 -14.88 -3.17
C ASP A 262 -9.25 -13.94 -1.96
N PHE A 263 -9.26 -14.44 -0.73
CA PHE A 263 -9.24 -13.59 0.47
C PHE A 263 -7.90 -12.86 0.64
N TRP A 264 -6.79 -13.54 0.33
CA TRP A 264 -5.45 -12.94 0.33
C TRP A 264 -5.29 -11.87 -0.76
N MET A 265 -5.62 -12.23 -2.00
CA MET A 265 -5.49 -11.35 -3.17
C MET A 265 -6.56 -10.27 -3.22
N GLY A 266 -7.75 -10.54 -2.70
CA GLY A 266 -8.91 -9.63 -2.73
C GLY A 266 -9.89 -9.89 -3.86
N TYR A 267 -11.15 -9.52 -3.62
CA TYR A 267 -12.27 -9.76 -4.53
C TYR A 267 -12.59 -8.58 -5.45
N ILE A 268 -12.17 -7.38 -5.08
CA ILE A 268 -12.41 -6.13 -5.82
C ILE A 268 -11.10 -5.36 -5.95
N ARG A 269 -10.90 -4.75 -7.12
CA ARG A 269 -9.75 -3.89 -7.41
C ARG A 269 -9.73 -2.60 -6.57
N ASN A 270 -10.78 -1.80 -6.65
CA ASN A 270 -10.93 -0.53 -5.91
C ASN A 270 -12.29 -0.50 -5.20
N PRO A 271 -12.41 -1.09 -3.99
CA PRO A 271 -13.66 -1.06 -3.24
C PRO A 271 -13.96 0.38 -2.81
N ARG A 272 -15.19 0.84 -3.11
CA ARG A 272 -15.63 2.20 -2.84
C ARG A 272 -16.93 2.19 -2.07
N CYS A 273 -17.07 3.13 -1.15
CA CYS A 273 -18.36 3.48 -0.57
C CYS A 273 -18.60 4.96 -0.88
N LEU A 274 -19.60 5.25 -1.73
CA LEU A 274 -19.83 6.59 -2.27
C LEU A 274 -18.55 7.11 -2.97
N ASN A 275 -18.01 8.26 -2.53
CA ASN A 275 -16.80 8.87 -3.07
C ASN A 275 -15.53 8.49 -2.28
N PHE A 276 -15.63 7.53 -1.35
CA PHE A 276 -14.51 7.08 -0.53
C PHE A 276 -13.92 5.79 -1.08
N ASP A 277 -12.62 5.82 -1.42
CA ASP A 277 -11.86 4.68 -1.90
C ASP A 277 -11.05 4.07 -0.76
N PHE A 278 -11.40 2.84 -0.36
CA PHE A 278 -10.77 2.18 0.79
C PHE A 278 -9.29 1.89 0.55
N LYS A 279 -8.93 1.56 -0.69
CA LYS A 279 -7.57 1.18 -1.05
C LYS A 279 -6.65 2.39 -0.97
N PHE A 280 -7.05 3.48 -1.61
CA PHE A 280 -6.33 4.75 -1.53
C PHE A 280 -6.23 5.26 -0.08
N PHE A 281 -7.29 5.11 0.72
CA PHE A 281 -7.27 5.49 2.13
C PHE A 281 -6.27 4.67 2.95
N PHE A 282 -6.31 3.33 2.87
CA PHE A 282 -5.44 2.48 3.68
C PHE A 282 -3.99 2.48 3.21
N GLU A 283 -3.73 2.79 1.94
CA GLU A 283 -2.37 2.96 1.41
C GLU A 283 -1.62 4.12 2.09
N GLY A 284 -2.30 5.26 2.25
CA GLY A 284 -1.66 6.50 2.66
C GLY A 284 -1.98 6.96 4.07
N ARG A 285 -3.20 6.79 4.59
CA ARG A 285 -3.68 7.59 5.74
C ARG A 285 -3.35 7.00 7.10
N PRO A 286 -3.95 5.87 7.53
CA PRO A 286 -3.75 5.40 8.90
C PRO A 286 -2.31 4.93 9.15
N GLY A 287 -1.64 4.30 8.17
CA GLY A 287 -0.30 3.75 8.33
C GLY A 287 0.79 4.82 8.38
N LEU A 288 1.01 5.55 7.26
CA LEU A 288 2.13 6.50 7.15
C LEU A 288 2.05 7.65 8.16
N MET A 289 0.85 8.16 8.50
CA MET A 289 0.73 9.18 9.54
C MET A 289 1.09 8.62 10.91
N LEU A 290 0.64 7.39 11.21
CA LEU A 290 0.92 6.74 12.50
C LEU A 290 2.41 6.44 12.66
N TRP A 291 3.11 6.12 11.57
CA TRP A 291 4.57 5.92 11.59
C TRP A 291 5.31 7.16 12.12
N VAL A 292 4.95 8.37 11.66
CA VAL A 292 5.55 9.61 12.17
C VAL A 292 5.21 9.83 13.65
N LEU A 293 3.97 9.52 14.07
CA LEU A 293 3.58 9.63 15.47
C LEU A 293 4.37 8.64 16.37
N PHE A 294 4.61 7.42 15.90
CA PHE A 294 5.46 6.46 16.60
C PHE A 294 6.88 6.98 16.78
N ASN A 295 7.47 7.55 15.73
CA ASN A 295 8.81 8.12 15.80
C ASN A 295 8.92 9.23 16.86
N ILE A 296 7.94 10.13 16.93
CA ILE A 296 7.88 11.17 17.97
C ILE A 296 7.76 10.51 19.35
N SER A 297 6.88 9.52 19.49
CA SER A 297 6.68 8.81 20.76
C SER A 297 7.93 8.03 21.22
N PHE A 298 8.72 7.48 20.30
CA PHE A 298 9.98 6.81 20.63
C PHE A 298 11.06 7.78 21.11
N ILE A 299 11.13 8.99 20.55
CA ILE A 299 12.01 10.06 21.05
C ILE A 299 11.63 10.41 22.49
N GLU A 300 10.34 10.67 22.73
CA GLU A 300 9.83 10.99 24.07
C GLU A 300 10.10 9.85 25.07
N LYS A 301 9.96 8.60 24.63
CA LYS A 301 10.29 7.44 25.46
C LYS A 301 11.78 7.35 25.80
N GLN A 302 12.65 7.72 24.86
CA GLN A 302 14.08 7.78 25.11
C GLN A 302 14.42 8.89 26.12
N ILE A 303 13.85 10.08 25.93
CA ILE A 303 14.01 11.21 26.87
C ILE A 303 13.57 10.80 28.28
N GLN A 304 12.45 10.08 28.40
CA GLN A 304 11.95 9.58 29.69
C GLN A 304 12.90 8.54 30.33
N ASN A 305 13.46 7.62 29.54
CA ASN A 305 14.29 6.51 30.06
C ASN A 305 15.72 6.94 30.42
N PHE A 306 16.24 8.02 29.82
CA PHE A 306 17.63 8.46 29.95
C PHE A 306 17.75 9.87 30.57
N ASP A 307 16.87 10.22 31.51
CA ASP A 307 16.90 11.46 32.29
C ASP A 307 17.05 12.74 31.44
N GLY A 308 16.30 12.81 30.34
CA GLY A 308 16.32 13.97 29.43
C GLY A 308 17.32 13.87 28.28
N ASN A 309 18.14 12.83 28.22
CA ASN A 309 19.08 12.63 27.13
C ASN A 309 18.44 11.92 25.93
N TYR A 310 18.86 12.29 24.72
CA TYR A 310 18.47 11.64 23.48
C TYR A 310 19.70 11.38 22.60
N SER A 311 19.65 10.31 21.82
CA SER A 311 20.73 9.98 20.88
C SER A 311 20.61 10.80 19.60
N LEU A 312 21.73 11.25 19.03
CA LEU A 312 21.71 11.88 17.71
C LEU A 312 21.15 10.94 16.63
N SER A 313 21.37 9.63 16.78
CA SER A 313 20.89 8.63 15.82
C SER A 313 19.37 8.58 15.74
N ILE A 314 18.64 8.68 16.87
CA ILE A 314 17.17 8.66 16.83
C ILE A 314 16.62 9.89 16.12
N LEU A 315 17.22 11.06 16.36
CA LEU A 315 16.82 12.30 15.69
C LEU A 315 17.02 12.23 14.19
N ILE A 316 18.18 11.71 13.74
CA ILE A 316 18.48 11.57 12.31
C ILE A 316 17.48 10.61 11.65
N ILE A 317 17.22 9.46 12.26
CA ILE A 317 16.27 8.46 11.72
C ILE A 317 14.87 9.06 11.65
N THR A 318 14.40 9.67 12.74
CA THR A 318 13.08 10.30 12.77
C THR A 318 12.97 11.45 11.77
N ALA A 319 14.01 12.27 11.61
CA ALA A 319 14.02 13.36 10.63
C ALA A 319 13.92 12.82 9.20
N PHE A 320 14.72 11.82 8.82
CA PHE A 320 14.66 11.24 7.47
C PHE A 320 13.34 10.53 7.20
N GLN A 321 12.79 9.79 8.16
CA GLN A 321 11.49 9.12 7.99
C GLN A 321 10.34 10.13 7.93
N THR A 322 10.41 11.22 8.71
CA THR A 322 9.42 12.31 8.63
C THR A 322 9.50 13.04 7.30
N LEU A 323 10.71 13.30 6.78
CA LEU A 323 10.91 13.87 5.45
C LEU A 323 10.35 12.96 4.35
N PHE A 324 10.59 11.66 4.44
CA PHE A 324 10.04 10.67 3.51
C PHE A 324 8.51 10.69 3.48
N VAL A 325 7.86 10.68 4.66
CA VAL A 325 6.40 10.73 4.75
C VAL A 325 5.85 12.08 4.28
N THR A 326 6.56 13.17 4.56
CA THR A 326 6.17 14.51 4.11
C THR A 326 6.23 14.63 2.58
N ASP A 327 7.29 14.11 1.96
CA ASP A 327 7.46 14.04 0.50
C ASP A 327 6.32 13.24 -0.14
N TYR A 328 5.96 12.09 0.45
CA TYR A 328 4.81 11.29 0.02
C TYR A 328 3.51 12.10 -0.02
N TYR A 329 3.20 12.88 1.02
CA TYR A 329 1.97 13.69 1.04
C TYR A 329 2.03 14.94 0.18
N TYR A 330 3.23 15.48 -0.06
CA TYR A 330 3.41 16.59 -0.97
C TYR A 330 3.13 16.15 -2.42
N PHE A 331 3.64 14.97 -2.80
CA PHE A 331 3.41 14.34 -4.11
C PHE A 331 2.34 13.24 -4.06
N GLU A 332 1.26 13.46 -3.30
CA GLU A 332 0.19 12.46 -3.10
C GLU A 332 -0.42 11.96 -4.42
N GLU A 333 -0.39 12.76 -5.49
CA GLU A 333 -0.90 12.37 -6.81
C GLU A 333 -0.13 11.21 -7.45
N ALA A 334 1.16 11.06 -7.14
CA ALA A 334 2.02 10.02 -7.73
C ALA A 334 1.61 8.60 -7.29
N ILE A 335 0.92 8.45 -6.16
CA ILE A 335 0.43 7.13 -5.73
C ILE A 335 -0.68 6.60 -6.64
N LEU A 336 -1.39 7.48 -7.37
CA LEU A 336 -2.49 7.07 -8.24
C LEU A 336 -2.01 6.29 -9.47
N THR A 337 -0.71 6.37 -9.79
CA THR A 337 -0.09 5.67 -10.91
C THR A 337 0.66 4.40 -10.48
N THR A 338 0.67 4.05 -9.19
CA THR A 338 1.38 2.85 -8.74
C THR A 338 0.60 1.59 -9.02
N TRP A 339 1.33 0.49 -9.25
CA TRP A 339 0.76 -0.83 -9.50
C TRP A 339 -0.30 -1.23 -8.47
N ASP A 340 -0.02 -0.94 -7.20
CA ASP A 340 -0.94 -1.18 -6.09
C ASP A 340 -2.30 -0.60 -6.40
N ILE A 341 -2.42 0.68 -6.77
CA ILE A 341 -3.71 1.32 -7.09
C ILE A 341 -4.28 0.83 -8.43
N MET A 342 -3.43 0.70 -9.44
CA MET A 342 -3.79 0.38 -10.83
C MET A 342 -4.43 -1.00 -11.00
N GLU A 343 -3.73 -2.03 -10.54
CA GLU A 343 -3.97 -3.41 -10.99
C GLU A 343 -4.28 -4.35 -9.84
N GLU A 344 -3.59 -4.21 -8.72
CA GLU A 344 -3.72 -5.17 -7.62
C GLU A 344 -5.12 -5.12 -7.00
N LYS A 345 -5.64 -6.27 -6.56
CA LYS A 345 -6.92 -6.29 -5.84
C LYS A 345 -6.73 -5.97 -4.36
N PHE A 346 -7.76 -5.39 -3.75
CA PHE A 346 -7.70 -5.02 -2.33
C PHE A 346 -8.10 -6.21 -1.46
N GLY A 347 -7.09 -7.01 -1.08
CA GLY A 347 -7.23 -8.18 -0.21
C GLY A 347 -6.50 -8.04 1.13
N LEU A 348 -6.45 -9.14 1.89
CA LEU A 348 -5.73 -9.18 3.17
C LEU A 348 -4.26 -8.77 3.00
N MET A 349 -3.60 -9.18 1.91
CA MET A 349 -2.20 -8.85 1.64
C MET A 349 -1.98 -7.34 1.72
N MET A 350 -2.72 -6.57 0.93
CA MET A 350 -2.62 -5.11 0.91
C MET A 350 -3.02 -4.50 2.26
N ILE A 351 -4.14 -4.92 2.84
CA ILE A 351 -4.63 -4.34 4.10
C ILE A 351 -3.59 -4.54 5.22
N TRP A 352 -3.02 -5.73 5.29
CA TRP A 352 -2.12 -6.11 6.35
C TRP A 352 -0.71 -5.52 6.15
N VAL A 353 -0.13 -5.62 4.94
CA VAL A 353 1.19 -5.04 4.63
C VAL A 353 1.18 -3.52 4.83
N LYS A 354 0.09 -2.83 4.51
CA LYS A 354 0.04 -1.36 4.59
C LYS A 354 -0.27 -0.82 5.98
N LYS A 355 -0.80 -1.66 6.90
CA LYS A 355 -1.16 -1.25 8.27
C LYS A 355 -0.30 -1.84 9.38
N ALA A 356 0.39 -2.94 9.12
CA ALA A 356 1.21 -3.64 10.11
C ALA A 356 2.72 -3.53 9.83
N TYR A 357 3.13 -3.21 8.59
CA TYR A 357 4.54 -3.16 8.17
C TYR A 357 5.08 -1.75 7.89
N ARG A 358 4.25 -0.71 8.03
CA ARG A 358 4.65 0.71 7.93
C ARG A 358 4.42 1.36 9.27
#